data_AF-A0A930IST8-F1
#
_entry.id   AF-A0A930IST8-F1
#
_cell.length_a   1.000
_cell.length_b   1.000
_cell.length_c   1.000
_cell.angle_alpha   90.00
_cell.angle_beta   90.00
_cell.angle_gamma   90.00
#
_symmetry.space_group_name_H-M   'P 1'
#
loop_
_entity.id
_entity.type
_entity.pdbx_description
1 polymer ?
#
loop_
_entity_poly.entity_id
_entity_poly.type
_entity_poly.pdbx_seq_one_letter_code
_entity_poly.pdbx_strand_id
1 'polypeptide(L)' 'DIYGDLRNIKGIRDFIPFRQLGQYEGDETRLYYNRFRYYDPRIGNYISQDPI' A
#
# COMPACT_ATOMS: atom_id res chain seq x y z
N ASP A 1 8.93 -1.32 -6.24
CA ASP A 1 8.66 -0.58 -7.49
C ASP A 1 8.58 0.91 -7.16
N ILE A 2 8.61 1.80 -8.16
CA ILE A 2 8.43 3.25 -7.94
C ILE A 2 7.05 3.58 -7.34
N TYR A 3 6.05 2.71 -7.54
CA TYR A 3 4.71 2.81 -6.98
C TYR A 3 4.54 2.04 -5.65
N GLY A 4 5.63 1.67 -4.98
CA GLY A 4 5.54 1.00 -3.68
C GLY A 4 5.30 -0.52 -3.72
N ASP A 5 5.05 -1.11 -4.89
CA ASP A 5 4.88 -2.57 -5.01
C ASP A 5 6.15 -3.34 -4.59
N LEU A 6 5.95 -4.37 -3.77
CA LEU A 6 7.02 -5.14 -3.16
C LEU A 6 7.43 -6.30 -4.07
N ARG A 7 8.42 -6.06 -4.94
CA ARG A 7 8.91 -7.07 -5.90
C ARG A 7 9.94 -8.05 -5.34
N ASN A 8 10.64 -7.70 -4.26
CA ASN A 8 11.74 -8.49 -3.69
C ASN A 8 11.55 -8.70 -2.17
N ILE A 9 10.47 -9.37 -1.78
CA ILE A 9 10.19 -9.65 -0.37
C ILE A 9 11.08 -10.81 0.09
N LYS A 10 11.82 -10.61 1.18
CA LYS A 10 12.45 -11.69 1.94
C LYS A 10 11.80 -11.76 3.33
N GLY A 11 11.16 -12.88 3.63
CA GLY A 11 10.45 -13.10 4.90
C GLY A 11 8.92 -12.97 4.80
N ILE A 12 8.27 -12.84 5.94
CA ILE A 12 6.80 -12.76 6.05
C ILE A 12 6.37 -11.31 5.81
N ARG A 13 5.54 -11.10 4.79
CA ARG A 13 5.14 -9.77 4.32
C ARG A 13 4.31 -8.99 5.36
N ASP A 14 3.53 -9.69 6.16
CA ASP A 14 2.65 -9.13 7.20
C ASP A 14 3.38 -8.88 8.53
N PHE A 15 4.65 -9.29 8.65
CA PHE A 15 5.45 -9.03 9.85
C PHE A 15 5.75 -7.53 10.05
N ILE A 16 5.89 -6.79 8.94
CA ILE A 16 6.06 -5.33 8.95
C ILE A 16 4.97 -4.75 8.06
N PRO A 17 3.88 -4.22 8.63
CA PRO A 17 2.78 -3.68 7.83
C PRO A 17 3.06 -2.26 7.33
N PHE A 18 4.16 -1.64 7.77
CA PHE A 18 4.57 -0.33 7.29
C PHE A 18 5.07 -0.40 5.84
N ARG A 19 4.62 0.58 5.06
CA ARG A 19 4.96 0.79 3.65
C ARG A 19 5.51 2.20 3.48
N GLN A 20 5.79 2.59 2.24
CA GLN A 20 6.39 3.89 1.92
C GLN A 20 5.52 5.03 2.43
N LEU A 21 6.13 6.16 2.81
CA LEU A 21 5.39 7.37 3.23
C LEU A 21 4.43 7.18 4.42
N GLY A 22 4.71 6.21 5.31
CA GLY A 22 3.88 5.95 6.49
C GLY A 22 2.56 5.25 6.17
N GLN A 23 2.46 4.64 4.98
CA GLN A 23 1.32 3.81 4.59
C GLN A 23 1.28 2.50 5.39
N TYR A 24 0.09 1.95 5.56
CA TYR A 24 -0.12 0.65 6.20
C TYR A 24 -0.73 -0.34 5.20
N GLU A 25 -0.13 -1.51 5.02
CA GLU A 25 -0.71 -2.55 4.17
C GLU A 25 -1.81 -3.30 4.92
N GLY A 26 -3.01 -3.34 4.34
CA GLY A 26 -4.07 -4.22 4.82
C GLY A 26 -3.78 -5.68 4.46
N ASP A 27 -3.89 -6.57 5.46
CA ASP A 27 -3.59 -8.01 5.39
C ASP A 27 -4.36 -8.72 4.26
N GLU A 28 -5.63 -8.35 4.07
CA GLU A 28 -6.53 -9.07 3.16
C GLU A 28 -6.51 -8.52 1.71
N THR A 29 -6.49 -7.20 1.54
CA THR A 29 -6.67 -6.55 0.24
C THR A 29 -5.38 -6.15 -0.45
N ARG A 30 -4.24 -6.17 0.28
CA ARG A 30 -2.93 -5.68 -0.20
C ARG A 30 -2.94 -4.21 -0.65
N LEU A 31 -3.96 -3.47 -0.24
CA LEU A 31 -4.09 -2.03 -0.43
C LEU A 31 -3.36 -1.30 0.68
N TYR A 32 -2.83 -0.13 0.35
CA TYR A 32 -2.07 0.70 1.27
C TYR A 32 -2.97 1.79 1.82
N TYR A 33 -3.26 1.73 3.11
CA TYR A 33 -4.05 2.73 3.81
C TYR A 33 -3.21 3.97 4.09
N ASN A 34 -3.74 5.13 3.71
CA ASN A 34 -3.11 6.43 3.86
C ASN A 34 -4.17 7.46 4.28
N ARG A 35 -4.16 7.89 5.56
CA ARG A 35 -5.04 8.94 6.14
C ARG A 35 -6.33 9.17 5.34
N PHE A 36 -7.27 8.23 5.38
CA PHE A 36 -8.59 8.28 4.71
C PHE A 36 -8.68 7.76 3.27
N ARG A 37 -7.61 7.25 2.66
CA ARG A 37 -7.63 6.69 1.30
C ARG A 37 -6.86 5.38 1.20
N TYR A 38 -7.26 4.56 0.23
CA TYR A 38 -6.56 3.33 -0.12
C TYR A 38 -5.81 3.53 -1.44
N TYR A 39 -4.53 3.23 -1.42
CA TYR A 39 -3.62 3.27 -2.56
C TYR A 39 -3.36 1.84 -3.04
N ASP A 40 -3.52 1.61 -4.34
CA ASP A 40 -3.21 0.34 -4.98
C ASP A 40 -1.83 0.45 -5.67
N PRO A 41 -0.80 -0.25 -5.16
CA PRO A 41 0.55 -0.19 -5.71
C PRO A 41 0.71 -0.92 -7.06
N ARG A 42 -0.27 -1.75 -7.45
CA ARG A 42 -0.26 -2.47 -8.74
C ARG A 42 -0.66 -1.56 -9.89
N ILE A 43 -1.65 -0.69 -9.66
CA ILE A 43 -2.07 0.34 -10.62
C ILE A 43 -1.30 1.66 -10.42
N GLY A 44 -0.66 1.82 -9.26
CA GLY A 44 0.10 3.00 -8.89
C GLY A 44 -0.76 4.22 -8.53
N ASN A 45 -2.01 4.02 -8.10
CA ASN A 45 -2.97 5.09 -7.89
C ASN A 45 -3.95 4.80 -6.71
N TYR A 46 -4.64 5.84 -6.26
CA TYR A 46 -5.72 5.70 -5.28
C TYR A 46 -6.96 5.07 -5.93
N ILE A 47 -7.62 4.17 -5.19
CA ILE A 47 -8.86 3.52 -5.66
C ILE A 47 -10.09 4.41 -5.48
N SER A 48 -9.97 5.49 -4.70
CA SER A 48 -11.02 6.47 -4.46
C SER A 48 -10.59 7.85 -4.97
N GLN A 49 -11.53 8.59 -5.54
CA GLN A 49 -11.32 9.99 -5.90
C GLN A 49 -10.94 10.82 -4.65
N ASP A 50 -10.15 11.88 -4.85
CA ASP A 50 -9.89 12.84 -3.78
C ASP A 50 -11.22 13.47 -3.33
N PRO A 51 -11.51 13.51 -2.02
CA PRO A 51 -12.74 14.14 -1.53
C PRO A 51 -12.73 15.67 -1.58
N ILE A 52 -11.68 16.33 -2.09
CA ILE A 52 -11.57 17.78 -2.32
C ILE A 52 -11.83 18.16 -3.78
#